data_AF-A0A093UZ35-F1
#
_entry.id   AF-A0A093UZ35-F1
#
_cell.length_a   1.000
_cell.length_b   1.000
_cell.length_c   1.000
_cell.angle_alpha   90.00
_cell.angle_beta   90.00
_cell.angle_gamma   90.00
#
_symmetry.space_group_name_H-M   'P 1'
#
loop_
_entity.id
_entity.type
_entity.pdbx_description
1 polymer ?
#
loop_
_entity_poly.entity_id
_entity_poly.type
_entity_poly.pdbx_seq_one_letter_code
_entity_poly.pdbx_strand_id
1 'polypeptide(L)'
;MRLSSTILSALSCGVVAVDVATLANNALQQVLDRIWPEQQQIKPDRAPNFVFIITDDQDLELDSVHYMPLLQKHLKNKGAFFKNHFVTTALCCPSRVSLWTGKQAHNTNVTDVSPPYGGYPKFVERGFNDDFLPVWLQNSGYNTFYTGKLFNSHTVDNYDKPYVNGFNGSDFLLDPFTYSYLNSTYQRNHEPPVSYEGQHTTDVITDKALGFLEDGLAGDQPFFLVVAPISPHSNVDGGALSGHQAPTVMTEPIPLSRHENLFGDVKVPRMAHFNPDEPSGVSWIRDLPKQDEPTMEYNDHFYRQRLRALQGVDELVRDIITRLEDSNQLDNTYIIYTSDNGYHIGQHRLPPGKTCGFEEDIRVPFFIRGPGIAKGVAQDAVTTHIDIAPTLLKLAGIPLRDDLDGTPMPVHPNGNETRLEHVTVEYWGQAYLEGEKGAIDDSPVVPNNTYKSVRLIGDGFDLYYSVWCNNEHELYDLTTDRYQLNNLYHDIDFSELSIQGFGLSKIINRLDSLLLVLKSCKGDTCIHPWKSLHADGAVSSFRDALHLIYDEFYQSQHKVSFSRCELGQILDAEGPREPLVYRHGLSWAMWT
;
A
#
# COMPACT_ATOMS: atom_id res chain seq x y z
N MET A 1 -95.56 -24.17 19.11
CA MET A 1 -96.25 -24.37 20.40
C MET A 1 -95.68 -23.32 21.36
N ARG A 2 -96.52 -22.35 21.79
CA ARG A 2 -96.44 -21.45 22.97
C ARG A 2 -95.06 -20.85 23.39
N LEU A 3 -94.89 -19.53 23.24
CA LEU A 3 -94.94 -18.47 24.28
C LEU A 3 -93.58 -18.14 24.95
N SER A 4 -93.20 -16.84 24.88
CA SER A 4 -92.71 -15.91 25.93
C SER A 4 -91.65 -16.42 26.95
N SER A 5 -90.63 -15.67 27.41
CA SER A 5 -90.40 -14.22 27.50
C SER A 5 -89.03 -13.98 28.21
N THR A 6 -88.25 -12.97 27.75
CA THR A 6 -87.38 -11.99 28.48
C THR A 6 -86.53 -12.44 29.71
N ILE A 7 -85.29 -11.97 30.01
CA ILE A 7 -84.59 -10.69 29.79
C ILE A 7 -83.11 -10.80 30.29
N LEU A 8 -82.23 -9.94 29.74
CA LEU A 8 -80.95 -9.38 30.24
C LEU A 8 -79.60 -10.15 30.27
N SER A 9 -78.65 -9.53 29.54
CA SER A 9 -77.24 -9.20 29.88
C SER A 9 -76.20 -10.31 30.09
N ALA A 10 -75.23 -10.45 29.18
CA ALA A 10 -73.97 -9.70 29.18
C ALA A 10 -72.87 -10.44 28.36
N LEU A 11 -72.10 -9.68 27.59
CA LEU A 11 -70.74 -9.95 27.07
C LEU A 11 -70.57 -11.08 26.03
N SER A 12 -70.57 -10.68 24.75
CA SER A 12 -69.98 -11.44 23.65
C SER A 12 -68.45 -11.32 23.67
N CYS A 13 -67.76 -12.36 24.13
CA CYS A 13 -66.36 -12.62 23.78
C CYS A 13 -66.31 -13.31 22.41
N GLY A 14 -65.69 -12.65 21.43
CA GLY A 14 -65.34 -13.21 20.13
C GLY A 14 -63.86 -12.93 19.86
N VAL A 15 -63.07 -14.00 19.92
CA VAL A 15 -61.62 -14.11 19.86
C VAL A 15 -60.98 -13.34 18.69
N VAL A 16 -59.99 -12.49 18.98
CA VAL A 16 -58.92 -12.12 18.03
C VAL A 16 -57.82 -13.16 18.20
N ALA A 17 -57.54 -13.95 17.16
CA ALA A 17 -56.37 -14.80 17.13
C ALA A 17 -55.13 -13.91 17.04
N VAL A 18 -54.34 -13.85 18.12
CA VAL A 18 -53.02 -13.22 18.10
C VAL A 18 -52.01 -14.32 17.80
N ASP A 19 -51.27 -14.13 16.72
CA ASP A 19 -50.28 -15.07 16.24
C ASP A 19 -49.13 -15.17 17.26
N VAL A 20 -49.00 -16.32 17.92
CA VAL A 20 -48.02 -16.54 19.01
C VAL A 20 -46.58 -16.38 18.49
N ALA A 21 -46.37 -16.53 17.18
CA ALA A 21 -45.08 -16.33 16.52
C ALA A 21 -44.60 -14.87 16.50
N THR A 22 -45.50 -13.88 16.39
CA THR A 22 -45.11 -12.46 16.38
C THR A 22 -44.81 -11.91 17.78
N LEU A 23 -45.48 -12.42 18.81
CA LEU A 23 -45.19 -12.06 20.21
C LEU A 23 -43.86 -12.64 20.69
N ALA A 24 -43.51 -13.86 20.27
CA ALA A 24 -42.25 -14.50 20.64
C ALA A 24 -41.03 -13.79 20.03
N ASN A 25 -41.12 -13.33 18.78
CA ASN A 25 -40.05 -12.56 18.14
C ASN A 25 -39.82 -11.19 18.81
N ASN A 26 -40.88 -10.47 19.16
CA ASN A 26 -40.73 -9.15 19.80
C ASN A 26 -40.16 -9.25 21.22
N ALA A 27 -40.52 -10.28 21.98
CA ALA A 27 -39.97 -10.50 23.32
C ALA A 27 -38.50 -10.95 23.28
N LEU A 28 -38.12 -11.79 22.31
CA LEU A 28 -36.73 -12.21 22.11
C LEU A 28 -35.86 -11.02 21.67
N GLN A 29 -36.34 -10.19 20.75
CA GLN A 29 -35.62 -9.00 20.31
C GLN A 29 -35.41 -7.99 21.45
N GLN A 30 -36.44 -7.72 22.26
CA GLN A 30 -36.31 -6.82 23.42
C GLN A 30 -35.36 -7.34 24.51
N VAL A 31 -35.22 -8.66 24.63
CA VAL A 31 -34.25 -9.29 25.54
C VAL A 31 -32.85 -9.23 24.94
N LEU A 32 -32.69 -9.46 23.63
CA LEU A 32 -31.43 -9.31 22.91
C LEU A 32 -30.93 -7.87 22.95
N ASP A 33 -31.79 -6.88 22.72
CA ASP A 33 -31.46 -5.44 22.77
C ASP A 33 -31.09 -4.96 24.19
N ARG A 34 -31.55 -5.67 25.24
CA ARG A 34 -31.20 -5.38 26.65
C ARG A 34 -29.91 -6.06 27.10
N ILE A 35 -29.55 -7.20 26.51
CA ILE A 35 -28.36 -7.99 26.89
C ILE A 35 -27.17 -7.63 25.99
N TRP A 36 -27.44 -7.18 24.77
CA TRP A 36 -26.46 -6.72 23.78
C TRP A 36 -26.89 -5.33 23.29
N PRO A 37 -26.38 -4.23 23.89
CA PRO A 37 -26.48 -2.96 23.21
C PRO A 37 -25.77 -3.17 21.87
N GLU A 38 -26.47 -2.96 20.74
CA GLU A 38 -25.79 -2.60 19.51
C GLU A 38 -24.75 -1.57 19.91
N GLN A 39 -23.47 -1.88 19.70
CA GLN A 39 -22.44 -0.86 19.73
C GLN A 39 -22.81 0.09 18.59
N GLN A 40 -23.64 1.09 18.91
CA GLN A 40 -23.95 2.20 18.05
C GLN A 40 -22.61 2.64 17.48
N GLN A 41 -22.48 2.59 16.15
CA GLN A 41 -21.39 3.29 15.48
C GLN A 41 -21.43 4.70 16.04
N ILE A 42 -20.45 5.04 16.89
CA ILE A 42 -20.29 6.38 17.42
C ILE A 42 -19.92 7.21 16.20
N LYS A 43 -20.93 7.74 15.52
CA LYS A 43 -20.72 8.74 14.49
C LYS A 43 -20.21 9.96 15.26
N PRO A 44 -18.95 10.38 15.05
CA PRO A 44 -18.42 11.50 15.82
C PRO A 44 -19.31 12.72 15.57
N ASP A 45 -19.62 13.46 16.64
CA ASP A 45 -20.48 14.65 16.59
C ASP A 45 -19.90 15.77 15.68
N ARG A 46 -18.63 15.62 15.29
CA ARG A 46 -17.86 16.49 14.40
C ARG A 46 -17.06 15.65 13.41
N ALA A 47 -16.73 16.23 12.26
CA ALA A 47 -15.83 15.59 11.30
C ALA A 47 -14.48 15.28 11.97
N PRO A 48 -13.89 14.09 11.73
CA PRO A 48 -12.62 13.72 12.34
C PRO A 48 -11.46 14.45 11.68
N ASN A 49 -10.37 14.62 12.43
CA ASN A 49 -9.09 15.05 11.89
C ASN A 49 -8.29 13.84 11.40
N PHE A 50 -7.29 14.10 10.56
CA PHE A 50 -6.38 13.09 10.04
C PHE A 50 -4.94 13.54 10.19
N VAL A 51 -4.08 12.69 10.75
CA VAL A 51 -2.63 12.82 10.69
C VAL A 51 -2.07 11.59 10.00
N PHE A 52 -1.34 11.80 8.90
CA PHE A 52 -0.80 10.74 8.07
C PHE A 52 0.72 10.84 8.05
N ILE A 53 1.39 9.83 8.59
CA ILE A 53 2.86 9.76 8.65
C ILE A 53 3.31 8.71 7.64
N ILE A 54 4.17 9.10 6.70
CA ILE A 54 4.70 8.20 5.66
C ILE A 54 6.21 8.27 5.57
N THR A 55 6.87 7.20 5.99
CA THR A 55 8.31 7.03 5.80
C THR A 55 8.66 6.68 4.36
N ASP A 56 9.94 6.82 4.01
CA ASP A 56 10.49 6.40 2.72
C ASP A 56 11.38 5.18 2.95
N ASP A 57 11.17 4.11 2.19
CA ASP A 57 11.94 2.87 2.26
C ASP A 57 11.91 2.13 3.62
N GLN A 58 10.86 2.22 4.41
CA GLN A 58 10.79 1.43 5.64
C GLN A 58 10.29 0.00 5.36
N ASP A 59 11.13 -0.98 5.73
CA ASP A 59 10.79 -2.40 5.67
C ASP A 59 9.81 -2.84 6.77
N LEU A 60 9.01 -3.86 6.47
CA LEU A 60 8.32 -4.66 7.49
C LEU A 60 9.05 -5.97 7.78
N GLU A 61 9.49 -6.67 6.72
CA GLU A 61 10.02 -8.03 6.82
C GLU A 61 11.46 -8.10 7.38
N LEU A 62 12.20 -6.98 7.40
CA LEU A 62 13.49 -6.88 8.11
C LEU A 62 13.33 -6.41 9.57
N ASP A 63 12.11 -6.41 10.10
CA ASP A 63 11.78 -6.13 11.51
C ASP A 63 12.10 -4.70 11.99
N SER A 64 12.16 -3.69 11.09
CA SER A 64 12.44 -2.30 11.50
C SER A 64 11.48 -1.76 12.57
N VAL A 65 10.19 -2.15 12.51
CA VAL A 65 9.15 -1.74 13.46
C VAL A 65 9.46 -2.19 14.90
N HIS A 66 10.14 -3.32 15.08
CA HIS A 66 10.54 -3.80 16.42
C HIS A 66 11.41 -2.79 17.15
N TYR A 67 12.23 -2.04 16.41
CA TYR A 67 13.15 -1.03 16.93
C TYR A 67 12.50 0.36 17.08
N MET A 68 11.19 0.49 16.87
CA MET A 68 10.43 1.74 17.04
C MET A 68 9.45 1.63 18.22
N PRO A 69 9.93 1.73 19.48
CA PRO A 69 9.10 1.51 20.66
C PRO A 69 7.96 2.52 20.83
N LEU A 70 8.11 3.77 20.39
CA LEU A 70 7.08 4.80 20.52
C LEU A 70 5.96 4.58 19.51
N LEU A 71 6.27 4.21 18.27
CA LEU A 71 5.32 3.76 17.27
C LEU A 71 4.51 2.57 17.79
N GLN A 72 5.20 1.56 18.35
CA GLN A 72 4.52 0.39 18.92
C GLN A 72 3.62 0.76 20.09
N LYS A 73 4.11 1.60 21.01
CA LYS A 73 3.35 2.04 22.19
C LYS A 73 2.11 2.85 21.80
N HIS A 74 2.25 3.79 20.86
CA HIS A 74 1.24 4.80 20.62
C HIS A 74 0.32 4.50 19.42
N LEU A 75 0.74 3.67 18.46
CA LEU A 75 -0.11 3.22 17.34
C LEU A 75 -0.42 1.72 17.43
N LYS A 76 0.57 0.83 17.37
CA LYS A 76 0.31 -0.63 17.35
C LYS A 76 -0.53 -1.10 18.54
N ASN A 77 -0.18 -0.68 19.76
CA ASN A 77 -0.89 -1.08 20.99
C ASN A 77 -2.19 -0.31 21.25
N LYS A 78 -2.45 0.78 20.52
CA LYS A 78 -3.60 1.69 20.74
C LYS A 78 -4.51 1.81 19.53
N GLY A 79 -4.22 1.07 18.46
CA GLY A 79 -4.97 1.01 17.22
C GLY A 79 -4.90 -0.38 16.60
N ALA A 80 -5.06 -0.44 15.29
CA ALA A 80 -5.00 -1.65 14.50
C ALA A 80 -3.73 -1.70 13.63
N PHE A 81 -3.17 -2.90 13.47
CA PHE A 81 -2.08 -3.21 12.54
C PHE A 81 -2.62 -4.08 11.40
N PHE A 82 -2.40 -3.68 10.15
CA PHE A 82 -2.79 -4.49 8.98
C PHE A 82 -1.60 -5.34 8.55
N LYS A 83 -1.68 -6.66 8.77
CA LYS A 83 -0.57 -7.57 8.46
C LYS A 83 -0.31 -7.70 6.95
N ASN A 84 -1.37 -7.56 6.17
CA ASN A 84 -1.41 -7.77 4.72
C ASN A 84 -1.68 -6.44 4.01
N HIS A 85 -0.84 -5.43 4.28
CA HIS A 85 -0.86 -4.16 3.55
C HIS A 85 0.26 -4.11 2.53
N PHE A 86 -0.09 -3.85 1.27
CA PHE A 86 0.84 -3.93 0.15
C PHE A 86 0.88 -2.63 -0.66
N VAL A 87 2.04 -2.35 -1.22
CA VAL A 87 2.17 -1.31 -2.25
C VAL A 87 1.79 -1.90 -3.60
N THR A 88 1.35 -1.05 -4.53
CA THR A 88 1.03 -1.47 -5.90
C THR A 88 2.22 -1.31 -6.85
N THR A 89 3.29 -0.66 -6.39
CA THR A 89 4.58 -0.51 -7.08
C THR A 89 5.66 -0.28 -6.02
N ALA A 90 6.74 -1.06 -6.04
CA ALA A 90 7.83 -0.95 -5.06
C ALA A 90 8.82 0.17 -5.43
N LEU A 91 8.31 1.38 -5.63
CA LEU A 91 9.08 2.58 -5.96
C LEU A 91 8.37 3.84 -5.46
N CYS A 92 9.13 4.70 -4.79
CA CYS A 92 8.60 5.80 -4.00
C CYS A 92 7.63 6.75 -4.76
N CYS A 93 8.04 7.37 -5.87
CA CYS A 93 7.17 8.31 -6.61
C CYS A 93 5.87 7.67 -7.14
N PRO A 94 5.89 6.60 -7.95
CA PRO A 94 4.66 6.01 -8.48
C PRO A 94 3.79 5.38 -7.37
N SER A 95 4.38 4.90 -6.27
CA SER A 95 3.63 4.38 -5.12
C SER A 95 2.88 5.49 -4.40
N ARG A 96 3.55 6.63 -4.14
CA ARG A 96 2.92 7.82 -3.55
C ARG A 96 1.81 8.37 -4.45
N VAL A 97 2.00 8.40 -5.77
CA VAL A 97 0.93 8.81 -6.70
C VAL A 97 -0.27 7.86 -6.59
N SER A 98 -0.03 6.55 -6.54
CA SER A 98 -1.10 5.54 -6.38
C SER A 98 -1.84 5.73 -5.06
N LEU A 99 -1.13 5.99 -3.97
CA LEU A 99 -1.67 6.29 -2.65
C LEU A 99 -2.59 7.52 -2.66
N TRP A 100 -2.14 8.63 -3.24
CA TRP A 100 -2.90 9.89 -3.22
C TRP A 100 -4.06 9.94 -4.21
N THR A 101 -3.99 9.17 -5.29
CA THR A 101 -5.03 9.13 -6.31
C THR A 101 -6.01 7.96 -6.15
N GLY A 102 -5.65 6.95 -5.34
CA GLY A 102 -6.43 5.71 -5.22
C GLY A 102 -6.48 4.92 -6.54
N LYS A 103 -5.45 5.04 -7.38
CA LYS A 103 -5.37 4.45 -8.72
C LYS A 103 -4.11 3.63 -8.92
N GLN A 104 -4.19 2.58 -9.73
CA GLN A 104 -3.03 1.78 -10.13
C GLN A 104 -2.04 2.58 -10.98
N ALA A 105 -0.76 2.23 -10.91
CA ALA A 105 0.31 2.92 -11.65
C ALA A 105 0.08 2.88 -13.17
N HIS A 106 -0.49 1.80 -13.71
CA HIS A 106 -0.85 1.72 -15.14
C HIS A 106 -2.01 2.65 -15.54
N ASN A 107 -2.80 3.16 -14.58
CA ASN A 107 -3.88 4.13 -14.81
C ASN A 107 -3.38 5.57 -14.65
N THR A 108 -2.44 5.79 -13.73
CA THR A 108 -1.80 7.09 -13.55
C THR A 108 -0.76 7.37 -14.64
N ASN A 109 -0.08 6.33 -15.14
CA ASN A 109 1.10 6.42 -16.02
C ASN A 109 2.18 7.34 -15.44
N VAL A 110 2.27 7.37 -14.11
CA VAL A 110 3.47 7.78 -13.39
C VAL A 110 4.09 6.46 -12.94
N THR A 111 5.13 6.01 -13.64
CA THR A 111 5.72 4.68 -13.45
C THR A 111 7.20 4.71 -13.06
N ASP A 112 7.78 5.90 -12.93
CA ASP A 112 9.19 6.11 -12.63
C ASP A 112 9.34 7.27 -11.61
N VAL A 113 10.56 7.53 -11.15
CA VAL A 113 10.92 8.70 -10.33
C VAL A 113 11.30 9.92 -11.18
N SER A 114 11.60 9.72 -12.46
CA SER A 114 12.13 10.74 -13.37
C SER A 114 11.28 10.93 -14.64
N PRO A 115 11.23 12.14 -15.21
CA PRO A 115 10.67 12.36 -16.54
C PRO A 115 11.40 11.53 -17.63
N PRO A 116 10.71 11.12 -18.71
CA PRO A 116 9.32 11.46 -19.06
C PRO A 116 8.27 10.51 -18.47
N TYR A 117 8.67 9.46 -17.75
CA TYR A 117 7.77 8.40 -17.27
C TYR A 117 7.29 8.62 -15.83
N GLY A 118 7.90 9.56 -15.11
CA GLY A 118 7.76 9.69 -13.67
C GLY A 118 7.94 11.10 -13.13
N GLY A 119 7.90 11.18 -11.81
CA GLY A 119 8.13 12.43 -11.07
C GLY A 119 6.99 13.45 -11.13
N TYR A 120 7.19 14.56 -10.43
CA TYR A 120 6.23 15.66 -10.35
C TYR A 120 5.78 16.20 -11.72
N PRO A 121 6.67 16.40 -12.73
CA PRO A 121 6.23 16.85 -14.04
C PRO A 121 5.22 15.90 -14.70
N LYS A 122 5.42 14.57 -14.57
CA LYS A 122 4.48 13.59 -15.12
C LYS A 122 3.16 13.60 -14.36
N PHE A 123 3.19 13.70 -13.04
CA PHE A 123 1.99 13.83 -12.21
C PHE A 123 1.13 15.03 -12.63
N VAL A 124 1.76 16.19 -12.87
CA VAL A 124 1.11 17.40 -13.36
C VAL A 124 0.59 17.22 -14.79
N GLU A 125 1.42 16.71 -15.71
CA GLU A 125 1.04 16.43 -17.12
C GLU A 125 -0.23 15.58 -17.21
N ARG A 126 -0.36 14.64 -16.27
CA ARG A 126 -1.50 13.72 -16.18
C ARG A 126 -2.75 14.33 -15.54
N GLY A 127 -2.69 15.59 -15.12
CA GLY A 127 -3.82 16.33 -14.55
C GLY A 127 -4.07 16.08 -13.06
N PHE A 128 -3.21 15.31 -12.38
CA PHE A 128 -3.46 14.92 -11.00
C PHE A 128 -3.22 16.03 -9.99
N ASN A 129 -2.54 17.12 -10.36
CA ASN A 129 -2.43 18.28 -9.48
C ASN A 129 -3.80 18.87 -9.14
N ASP A 130 -4.84 18.64 -9.95
CA ASP A 130 -6.20 19.09 -9.68
C ASP A 130 -7.12 17.96 -9.20
N ASP A 131 -6.65 16.70 -9.17
CA ASP A 131 -7.49 15.53 -8.93
C ASP A 131 -6.77 14.45 -8.11
N PHE A 132 -6.52 14.77 -6.84
CA PHE A 132 -5.94 13.87 -5.86
C PHE A 132 -6.46 14.18 -4.44
N LEU A 133 -6.26 13.25 -3.50
CA LEU A 133 -6.90 13.26 -2.18
C LEU A 133 -6.87 14.59 -1.41
N PRO A 134 -5.74 15.32 -1.29
CA PRO A 134 -5.71 16.62 -0.62
C PRO A 134 -6.68 17.64 -1.22
N VAL A 135 -6.80 17.70 -2.55
CA VAL A 135 -7.78 18.58 -3.23
C VAL A 135 -9.21 18.16 -2.89
N TRP A 136 -9.51 16.86 -2.85
CA TRP A 136 -10.85 16.36 -2.52
C TRP A 136 -11.24 16.68 -1.08
N LEU A 137 -10.31 16.52 -0.13
CA LEU A 137 -10.52 16.87 1.28
C LEU A 137 -10.71 18.38 1.44
N GLN A 138 -9.87 19.19 0.80
CA GLN A 138 -9.98 20.65 0.86
C GLN A 138 -11.31 21.14 0.29
N ASN A 139 -11.74 20.61 -0.85
CA ASN A 139 -13.06 20.91 -1.44
C ASN A 139 -14.23 20.48 -0.55
N SER A 140 -14.00 19.55 0.37
CA SER A 140 -14.98 19.08 1.35
C SER A 140 -14.92 19.82 2.70
N GLY A 141 -14.12 20.88 2.79
CA GLY A 141 -14.04 21.77 3.96
C GLY A 141 -12.93 21.44 4.96
N TYR A 142 -12.01 20.55 4.62
CA TYR A 142 -10.83 20.29 5.46
C TYR A 142 -9.76 21.37 5.27
N ASN A 143 -9.09 21.75 6.36
CA ASN A 143 -7.79 22.39 6.27
C ASN A 143 -6.73 21.32 5.96
N THR A 144 -5.95 21.51 4.91
CA THR A 144 -4.98 20.52 4.44
C THR A 144 -3.54 21.03 4.59
N PHE A 145 -2.67 20.22 5.19
CA PHE A 145 -1.29 20.56 5.49
C PHE A 145 -0.33 19.45 5.05
N TYR A 146 0.86 19.83 4.58
CA TYR A 146 1.89 18.89 4.14
C TYR A 146 3.28 19.33 4.57
N THR A 147 4.11 18.42 5.06
CA THR A 147 5.55 18.65 5.18
C THR A 147 6.35 17.42 4.78
N GLY A 148 7.46 17.61 4.09
CA GLY A 148 8.38 16.54 3.69
C GLY A 148 8.32 16.22 2.20
N LYS A 149 8.74 15.00 1.84
CA LYS A 149 8.84 14.56 0.45
C LYS A 149 7.44 14.30 -0.12
N LEU A 150 7.10 14.95 -1.24
CA LEU A 150 5.88 14.66 -2.00
C LEU A 150 6.15 13.67 -3.14
N PHE A 151 6.93 14.08 -4.13
CA PHE A 151 7.32 13.27 -5.29
C PHE A 151 8.77 13.57 -5.69
N ASN A 152 9.42 12.61 -6.36
CA ASN A 152 10.69 12.85 -7.03
C ASN A 152 10.51 13.82 -8.21
N SER A 153 11.61 14.45 -8.63
CA SER A 153 11.64 15.49 -9.66
C SER A 153 10.76 16.72 -9.37
N HIS A 154 10.35 16.91 -8.11
CA HIS A 154 9.86 18.18 -7.59
C HIS A 154 11.08 18.94 -7.04
N THR A 155 11.55 19.93 -7.79
CA THR A 155 12.89 20.49 -7.64
C THR A 155 12.87 21.96 -7.26
N VAL A 156 14.00 22.46 -6.79
CA VAL A 156 14.24 23.90 -6.56
C VAL A 156 14.07 24.78 -7.80
N ASP A 157 14.04 24.19 -9.00
CA ASP A 157 13.89 24.91 -10.28
C ASP A 157 12.46 24.84 -10.86
N ASN A 158 11.64 23.89 -10.41
CA ASN A 158 10.29 23.64 -10.94
C ASN A 158 9.17 23.64 -9.89
N TYR A 159 9.49 23.94 -8.63
CA TYR A 159 8.52 23.97 -7.52
C TYR A 159 7.31 24.87 -7.76
N ASP A 160 7.44 25.86 -8.63
CA ASP A 160 6.41 26.84 -9.00
C ASP A 160 5.78 26.56 -10.38
N LYS A 161 6.04 25.39 -10.99
CA LYS A 161 5.63 25.06 -12.38
C LYS A 161 4.80 23.77 -12.50
N PRO A 162 3.52 23.79 -12.11
CA PRO A 162 2.87 24.79 -11.26
C PRO A 162 3.22 24.56 -9.78
N TYR A 163 2.71 25.40 -8.89
CA TYR A 163 2.62 25.03 -7.47
C TYR A 163 1.68 23.83 -7.28
N VAL A 164 1.94 23.03 -6.25
CA VAL A 164 1.09 21.91 -5.86
C VAL A 164 -0.22 22.44 -5.26
N ASN A 165 -1.37 21.97 -5.74
CA ASN A 165 -2.68 22.38 -5.21
C ASN A 165 -3.11 21.53 -4.00
N GLY A 166 -4.22 21.90 -3.37
CA GLY A 166 -4.88 21.07 -2.35
C GLY A 166 -4.31 21.21 -0.94
N PHE A 167 -3.53 22.27 -0.67
CA PHE A 167 -2.95 22.55 0.66
C PHE A 167 -3.22 23.99 1.11
N ASN A 168 -3.74 24.15 2.33
CA ASN A 168 -3.83 25.44 3.02
C ASN A 168 -2.44 25.90 3.51
N GLY A 169 -1.57 24.93 3.81
CA GLY A 169 -0.16 25.20 4.08
C GLY A 169 0.73 24.01 3.72
N SER A 170 1.91 24.26 3.16
CA SER A 170 2.84 23.22 2.75
C SER A 170 4.30 23.61 3.00
N ASP A 171 5.12 22.62 3.33
CA ASP A 171 6.58 22.66 3.31
C ASP A 171 7.07 21.47 2.49
N PHE A 172 7.16 21.62 1.18
CA PHE A 172 7.63 20.54 0.31
C PHE A 172 9.15 20.45 0.32
N LEU A 173 9.65 19.25 0.58
CA LEU A 173 11.07 18.91 0.45
C LEU A 173 11.40 18.70 -1.05
N LEU A 174 12.45 19.37 -1.53
CA LEU A 174 12.75 19.50 -2.96
C LEU A 174 14.09 18.87 -3.38
N ASP A 175 14.09 18.30 -4.58
CA ASP A 175 15.28 17.83 -5.27
C ASP A 175 16.19 18.99 -5.71
N PRO A 176 17.53 18.80 -5.76
CA PRO A 176 18.26 17.56 -5.49
C PRO A 176 18.58 17.31 -4.00
N PHE A 177 17.94 18.06 -3.10
CA PHE A 177 18.25 18.05 -1.67
C PHE A 177 17.31 17.15 -0.86
N THR A 178 16.36 16.47 -1.52
CA THR A 178 15.36 15.64 -0.85
C THR A 178 15.97 14.59 0.06
N TYR A 179 17.01 13.92 -0.40
CA TYR A 179 17.63 12.81 0.31
C TYR A 179 18.93 13.18 1.03
N SER A 180 19.27 14.47 1.08
CA SER A 180 20.41 14.92 1.89
C SER A 180 19.97 15.06 3.34
N TYR A 181 20.55 14.25 4.22
CA TYR A 181 20.20 14.26 5.63
C TYR A 181 20.63 15.55 6.34
N LEU A 182 21.64 16.26 5.81
CA LEU A 182 22.23 17.44 6.43
C LEU A 182 22.11 18.72 5.58
N ASN A 183 21.47 18.66 4.42
CA ASN A 183 21.26 19.83 3.56
C ASN A 183 19.90 19.80 2.87
N SER A 184 18.86 19.43 3.60
CA SER A 184 17.48 19.45 3.09
C SER A 184 17.07 20.86 2.68
N THR A 185 16.34 20.99 1.56
CA THR A 185 15.80 22.27 1.08
C THR A 185 14.28 22.17 0.97
N TYR A 186 13.58 23.10 1.62
CA TYR A 186 12.12 23.11 1.69
C TYR A 186 11.54 24.35 1.02
N GLN A 187 10.35 24.19 0.47
CA GLN A 187 9.56 25.25 -0.13
C GLN A 187 8.28 25.44 0.67
N ARG A 188 8.11 26.62 1.28
CA ARG A 188 6.95 26.97 2.09
C ARG A 188 5.87 27.63 1.21
N ASN A 189 4.69 27.03 1.08
CA ASN A 189 3.55 27.58 0.36
C ASN A 189 3.87 28.01 -1.09
N HIS A 190 4.01 29.31 -1.36
CA HIS A 190 4.44 29.85 -2.66
C HIS A 190 5.75 30.65 -2.56
N GLU A 191 6.43 30.59 -1.41
CA GLU A 191 7.70 31.28 -1.19
C GLU A 191 8.87 30.54 -1.88
N PRO A 192 9.99 31.23 -2.15
CA PRO A 192 11.20 30.59 -2.67
C PRO A 192 11.74 29.49 -1.74
N PRO A 193 12.42 28.45 -2.29
CA PRO A 193 13.04 27.40 -1.48
C PRO A 193 14.09 27.93 -0.50
N VAL A 194 14.13 27.33 0.69
CA VAL A 194 15.07 27.64 1.77
C VAL A 194 15.88 26.39 2.12
N SER A 195 17.20 26.51 2.05
CA SER A 195 18.14 25.46 2.48
C SER A 195 18.29 25.46 4.00
N TYR A 196 18.39 24.25 4.56
CA TYR A 196 18.68 23.98 5.97
C TYR A 196 20.03 23.26 6.12
N GLU A 197 21.03 23.68 5.33
CA GLU A 197 22.40 23.16 5.42
C GLU A 197 22.92 23.15 6.87
N GLY A 198 23.52 22.03 7.26
CA GLY A 198 24.04 21.78 8.60
C GLY A 198 23.00 21.33 9.62
N GLN A 199 21.70 21.31 9.26
CA GLN A 199 20.64 20.80 10.13
C GLN A 199 20.17 19.43 9.65
N HIS A 200 19.87 18.54 10.60
CA HIS A 200 19.40 17.21 10.27
C HIS A 200 17.94 17.24 9.80
N THR A 201 17.65 16.67 8.62
CA THR A 201 16.32 16.71 7.97
C THR A 201 15.18 16.24 8.87
N THR A 202 15.42 15.23 9.72
CA THR A 202 14.43 14.73 10.69
C THR A 202 14.08 15.74 11.78
N ASP A 203 15.02 16.56 12.26
CA ASP A 203 14.71 17.61 13.22
C ASP A 203 13.96 18.76 12.52
N VAL A 204 14.39 19.14 11.30
CA VAL A 204 13.71 20.17 10.47
C VAL A 204 12.26 19.80 10.16
N ILE A 205 12.00 18.57 9.72
CA ILE A 205 10.62 18.14 9.40
C ILE A 205 9.77 18.02 10.66
N THR A 206 10.35 17.68 11.81
CA THR A 206 9.63 17.60 13.09
C THR A 206 9.11 18.96 13.51
N ASP A 207 9.95 19.99 13.46
CA ASP A 207 9.52 21.37 13.78
C ASP A 207 8.41 21.85 12.84
N LYS A 208 8.54 21.58 11.54
CA LYS A 208 7.53 21.92 10.53
C LYS A 208 6.21 21.18 10.77
N ALA A 209 6.27 19.88 11.07
CA ALA A 209 5.09 19.06 11.34
C ALA A 209 4.33 19.55 12.58
N LEU A 210 5.05 19.86 13.67
CA LEU A 210 4.45 20.41 14.88
C LEU A 210 3.85 21.81 14.63
N GLY A 211 4.51 22.64 13.82
CA GLY A 211 3.96 23.94 13.40
C GLY A 211 2.63 23.81 12.65
N PHE A 212 2.55 22.94 11.65
CA PHE A 212 1.29 22.70 10.93
C PHE A 212 0.22 22.02 11.79
N LEU A 213 0.62 21.17 12.73
CA LEU A 213 -0.31 20.61 13.69
C LEU A 213 -0.93 21.72 14.54
N GLU A 214 -0.14 22.70 15.01
CA GLU A 214 -0.68 23.87 15.73
C GLU A 214 -1.60 24.71 14.85
N ASP A 215 -1.25 24.95 13.58
CA ASP A 215 -2.12 25.66 12.64
C ASP A 215 -3.48 24.94 12.48
N GLY A 216 -3.46 23.60 12.40
CA GLY A 216 -4.68 22.78 12.34
C GLY A 216 -5.49 22.79 13.63
N LEU A 217 -4.82 22.80 14.79
CA LEU A 217 -5.46 22.82 16.12
C LEU A 217 -6.04 24.18 16.49
N ALA A 218 -5.55 25.27 15.90
CA ALA A 218 -6.04 26.63 16.14
C ALA A 218 -7.38 26.94 15.45
N GLY A 219 -7.76 26.16 14.44
CA GLY A 219 -9.01 26.34 13.69
C GLY A 219 -10.17 25.48 14.20
N ASP A 220 -11.39 25.88 13.83
CA ASP A 220 -12.61 25.09 14.11
C ASP A 220 -12.90 24.02 13.04
N GLN A 221 -12.25 24.10 11.88
CA GLN A 221 -12.42 23.16 10.77
C GLN A 221 -11.62 21.87 11.01
N PRO A 222 -12.10 20.71 10.54
CA PRO A 222 -11.30 19.49 10.60
C PRO A 222 -10.05 19.65 9.73
N PHE A 223 -8.95 19.01 10.13
CA PHE A 223 -7.69 19.09 9.38
C PHE A 223 -7.18 17.73 8.90
N PHE A 224 -6.40 17.77 7.82
CA PHE A 224 -5.60 16.67 7.29
C PHE A 224 -4.14 17.12 7.22
N LEU A 225 -3.29 16.53 8.04
CA LEU A 225 -1.85 16.80 8.07
C LEU A 225 -1.08 15.58 7.56
N VAL A 226 -0.27 15.76 6.53
CA VAL A 226 0.69 14.76 6.07
C VAL A 226 2.10 15.13 6.52
N VAL A 227 2.81 14.15 7.08
CA VAL A 227 4.20 14.25 7.52
C VAL A 227 5.01 13.16 6.82
N ALA A 228 5.88 13.54 5.90
CA ALA A 228 6.56 12.62 4.99
C ALA A 228 8.10 12.67 5.14
N PRO A 229 8.66 12.17 6.26
CA PRO A 229 10.10 12.08 6.43
C PRO A 229 10.72 11.10 5.44
N ILE A 230 11.98 11.35 5.05
CA ILE A 230 12.72 10.45 4.16
C ILE A 230 13.37 9.26 4.91
N SER A 231 13.48 9.32 6.24
CA SER A 231 14.13 8.23 6.97
C SER A 231 13.27 6.95 6.89
N PRO A 232 13.83 5.77 6.59
CA PRO A 232 15.27 5.45 6.52
C PRO A 232 15.88 5.30 5.11
N HIS A 233 15.40 5.99 4.09
CA HIS A 233 16.00 6.00 2.75
C HIS A 233 17.50 6.35 2.79
N SER A 234 18.27 5.82 1.84
CA SER A 234 19.68 6.17 1.61
C SER A 234 19.94 7.66 1.60
N ASN A 235 21.11 8.08 2.09
CA ASN A 235 21.55 9.47 1.97
C ASN A 235 22.07 9.76 0.56
N VAL A 236 21.70 10.92 0.03
CA VAL A 236 22.16 11.40 -1.27
C VAL A 236 22.53 12.87 -1.18
N ASP A 237 23.83 13.16 -1.20
CA ASP A 237 24.32 14.53 -1.12
C ASP A 237 24.50 15.17 -2.50
N GLY A 238 23.50 15.94 -2.93
CA GLY A 238 23.54 16.72 -4.16
C GLY A 238 24.61 17.83 -4.19
N GLY A 239 25.21 18.18 -3.05
CA GLY A 239 26.28 19.18 -2.96
C GLY A 239 27.56 18.81 -3.73
N ALA A 240 27.76 17.51 -4.02
CA ALA A 240 28.82 17.02 -4.90
C ALA A 240 28.64 17.43 -6.38
N LEU A 241 27.49 18.01 -6.76
CA LEU A 241 27.18 18.45 -8.13
C LEU A 241 27.67 19.87 -8.46
N SER A 242 28.20 20.62 -7.48
CA SER A 242 28.84 21.93 -7.70
C SER A 242 30.27 21.85 -8.26
N GLY A 243 30.79 20.64 -8.48
CA GLY A 243 31.99 20.38 -9.27
C GLY A 243 31.70 19.24 -10.23
N HIS A 244 31.77 19.50 -11.54
CA HIS A 244 31.64 18.45 -12.54
C HIS A 244 32.73 17.40 -12.29
N GLN A 245 32.41 16.21 -11.74
CA GLN A 245 33.05 14.91 -12.03
C GLN A 245 32.75 13.73 -11.08
N ALA A 246 32.02 13.88 -9.97
CA ALA A 246 31.68 12.72 -9.13
C ALA A 246 30.22 12.24 -9.38
N PRO A 247 29.97 10.95 -9.64
CA PRO A 247 28.62 10.43 -9.64
C PRO A 247 27.99 10.62 -8.26
N THR A 248 26.70 10.95 -8.23
CA THR A 248 25.91 10.95 -7.01
C THR A 248 25.87 9.52 -6.46
N VAL A 249 26.56 9.26 -5.35
CA VAL A 249 26.59 7.95 -4.67
C VAL A 249 25.52 7.96 -3.58
N MET A 250 24.73 6.89 -3.52
CA MET A 250 23.81 6.64 -2.41
C MET A 250 24.60 6.01 -1.26
N THR A 251 24.70 6.69 -0.13
CA THR A 251 25.34 6.17 1.09
C THR A 251 24.31 5.69 2.08
N GLU A 252 24.74 5.04 3.16
CA GLU A 252 23.87 4.71 4.26
C GLU A 252 23.19 5.96 4.86
N PRO A 253 21.99 5.81 5.45
CA PRO A 253 21.32 6.89 6.17
C PRO A 253 22.22 7.50 7.24
N ILE A 254 22.13 8.82 7.43
CA ILE A 254 22.82 9.50 8.52
C ILE A 254 21.85 9.58 9.68
N PRO A 255 22.11 8.98 10.85
CA PRO A 255 21.25 9.13 12.00
C PRO A 255 21.50 10.47 12.69
N LEU A 256 20.54 10.90 13.50
CA LEU A 256 20.74 11.99 14.44
C LEU A 256 21.88 11.63 15.41
N SER A 257 22.72 12.62 15.77
CA SER A 257 23.88 12.39 16.66
C SER A 257 23.48 11.75 17.99
N ARG A 258 22.28 12.05 18.50
CA ARG A 258 21.73 11.44 19.74
C ARG A 258 21.44 9.94 19.63
N HIS A 259 21.41 9.38 18.43
CA HIS A 259 21.08 7.97 18.15
C HIS A 259 22.25 7.18 17.53
N GLU A 260 23.40 7.83 17.26
CA GLU A 260 24.53 7.26 16.51
C GLU A 260 25.11 5.97 17.12
N ASN A 261 24.97 5.80 18.44
CA ASN A 261 25.55 4.70 19.21
C ASN A 261 24.55 3.56 19.51
N LEU A 262 23.30 3.65 19.06
CA LEU A 262 22.30 2.60 19.30
C LEU A 262 22.55 1.36 18.43
N PHE A 263 22.02 0.20 18.85
CA PHE A 263 21.97 -1.02 18.03
C PHE A 263 23.32 -1.54 17.51
N GLY A 264 24.43 -1.30 18.21
CA GLY A 264 25.79 -1.61 17.75
C GLY A 264 26.01 -3.06 17.29
N ASP A 265 25.33 -4.02 17.91
CA ASP A 265 25.48 -5.46 17.63
C ASP A 265 24.41 -6.02 16.67
N VAL A 266 23.47 -5.19 16.23
CA VAL A 266 22.39 -5.62 15.34
C VAL A 266 22.92 -5.90 13.93
N LYS A 267 22.40 -6.96 13.32
CA LYS A 267 22.69 -7.41 11.96
C LYS A 267 21.39 -7.51 11.17
N VAL A 268 21.49 -7.48 9.84
CA VAL A 268 20.30 -7.79 9.00
C VAL A 268 19.80 -9.18 9.36
N PRO A 269 18.48 -9.41 9.52
CA PRO A 269 17.93 -10.72 9.81
C PRO A 269 18.46 -11.81 8.88
N ARG A 270 19.15 -12.80 9.46
CA ARG A 270 19.80 -13.91 8.74
C ARG A 270 18.84 -15.07 8.50
N MET A 271 17.72 -14.80 7.84
CA MET A 271 16.71 -15.80 7.47
C MET A 271 17.17 -16.61 6.24
N ALA A 272 16.44 -17.66 5.86
CA ALA A 272 16.89 -18.60 4.82
C ALA A 272 17.16 -17.96 3.45
N HIS A 273 16.46 -16.86 3.14
CA HIS A 273 16.62 -16.09 1.91
C HIS A 273 17.64 -14.96 2.03
N PHE A 274 18.27 -14.76 3.19
CA PHE A 274 19.44 -13.89 3.30
C PHE A 274 20.65 -14.60 2.67
N ASN A 275 21.15 -14.07 1.55
CA ASN A 275 22.33 -14.57 0.83
C ASN A 275 22.37 -16.12 0.64
N PRO A 276 21.32 -16.73 0.06
CA PRO A 276 21.16 -18.18 -0.02
C PRO A 276 22.28 -18.86 -0.82
N ASP A 277 22.51 -20.15 -0.56
CA ASP A 277 23.55 -20.96 -1.24
C ASP A 277 23.27 -21.12 -2.74
N GLU A 278 22.00 -21.25 -3.12
CA GLU A 278 21.53 -21.21 -4.51
C GLU A 278 20.80 -19.89 -4.76
N PRO A 279 20.98 -19.26 -5.93
CA PRO A 279 20.23 -18.06 -6.28
C PRO A 279 18.74 -18.37 -6.48
N SER A 280 17.91 -17.37 -6.27
CA SER A 280 16.45 -17.44 -6.42
C SER A 280 15.96 -16.38 -7.42
N GLY A 281 14.66 -16.34 -7.68
CA GLY A 281 14.06 -15.36 -8.60
C GLY A 281 14.30 -15.72 -10.07
N VAL A 282 14.19 -14.71 -10.91
CA VAL A 282 14.39 -14.80 -12.37
C VAL A 282 15.26 -13.65 -12.87
N SER A 283 15.52 -13.61 -14.17
CA SER A 283 16.27 -12.54 -14.84
C SER A 283 17.64 -12.34 -14.17
N TRP A 284 18.07 -11.09 -14.07
CA TRP A 284 19.32 -10.68 -13.46
C TRP A 284 19.47 -11.12 -12.00
N ILE A 285 18.37 -11.34 -11.26
CA ILE A 285 18.38 -11.75 -9.86
C ILE A 285 18.94 -13.18 -9.72
N ARG A 286 18.58 -14.06 -10.66
CA ARG A 286 19.06 -15.46 -10.68
C ARG A 286 20.57 -15.55 -10.94
N ASP A 287 21.16 -14.53 -11.56
CA ASP A 287 22.58 -14.48 -11.90
C ASP A 287 23.44 -13.81 -10.81
N LEU A 288 22.82 -13.34 -9.71
CA LEU A 288 23.53 -12.65 -8.64
C LEU A 288 24.56 -13.57 -7.95
N PRO A 289 25.82 -13.11 -7.81
CA PRO A 289 26.81 -13.85 -7.05
C PRO A 289 26.44 -13.85 -5.56
N LYS A 290 26.85 -14.92 -4.86
CA LYS A 290 26.75 -14.94 -3.40
C LYS A 290 27.58 -13.80 -2.81
N GLN A 291 27.00 -13.06 -1.87
CA GLN A 291 27.66 -11.93 -1.23
C GLN A 291 28.81 -12.42 -0.36
N ASP A 292 29.96 -11.73 -0.43
CA ASP A 292 31.14 -12.00 0.37
C ASP A 292 31.05 -11.34 1.77
N GLU A 293 31.97 -11.69 2.67
CA GLU A 293 31.96 -11.16 4.05
C GLU A 293 32.02 -9.62 4.11
N PRO A 294 32.90 -8.93 3.36
CA PRO A 294 32.95 -7.46 3.36
C PRO A 294 31.66 -6.78 2.89
N THR A 295 30.89 -7.42 2.00
CA THR A 295 29.57 -6.95 1.57
C THR A 295 28.54 -7.18 2.67
N MET A 296 28.55 -8.35 3.31
CA MET A 296 27.64 -8.64 4.43
C MET A 296 27.90 -7.74 5.66
N GLU A 297 29.16 -7.43 5.97
CA GLU A 297 29.51 -6.48 7.04
C GLU A 297 29.03 -5.05 6.73
N TYR A 298 29.13 -4.63 5.46
CA TYR A 298 28.58 -3.36 5.00
C TYR A 298 27.05 -3.33 5.12
N ASN A 299 26.37 -4.39 4.68
CA ASN A 299 24.93 -4.53 4.79
C ASN A 299 24.45 -4.47 6.25
N ASP A 300 25.19 -5.09 7.17
CA ASP A 300 24.90 -4.96 8.61
C ASP A 300 25.07 -3.54 9.12
N HIS A 301 26.10 -2.82 8.66
CA HIS A 301 26.29 -1.41 8.99
C HIS A 301 25.15 -0.54 8.45
N PHE A 302 24.82 -0.71 7.17
CA PHE A 302 23.74 0.00 6.49
C PHE A 302 22.41 -0.19 7.22
N TYR A 303 22.10 -1.42 7.62
CA TYR A 303 20.89 -1.72 8.38
C TYR A 303 20.87 -1.06 9.76
N ARG A 304 21.99 -1.08 10.52
CA ARG A 304 22.07 -0.35 11.79
C ARG A 304 21.80 1.15 11.59
N GLN A 305 22.32 1.73 10.52
CA GLN A 305 22.14 3.15 10.22
C GLN A 305 20.69 3.49 9.89
N ARG A 306 20.00 2.63 9.13
CA ARG A 306 18.54 2.71 8.92
C ARG A 306 17.76 2.69 10.24
N LEU A 307 18.04 1.73 11.12
CA LEU A 307 17.37 1.61 12.42
C LEU A 307 17.61 2.85 13.31
N ARG A 308 18.82 3.41 13.28
CA ARG A 308 19.17 4.63 14.02
C ARG A 308 18.47 5.86 13.45
N ALA A 309 18.41 5.99 12.12
CA ALA A 309 17.70 7.09 11.46
C ALA A 309 16.19 7.08 11.75
N LEU A 310 15.59 5.88 11.88
CA LEU A 310 14.19 5.72 12.29
C LEU A 310 13.89 6.22 13.71
N GLN A 311 14.87 6.32 14.60
CA GLN A 311 14.61 6.78 15.98
C GLN A 311 14.12 8.23 16.03
N GLY A 312 14.56 9.08 15.11
CA GLY A 312 14.01 10.44 14.99
C GLY A 312 12.55 10.45 14.53
N VAL A 313 12.16 9.51 13.65
CA VAL A 313 10.76 9.32 13.25
C VAL A 313 9.92 8.76 14.43
N ASP A 314 10.50 7.87 15.23
CA ASP A 314 9.84 7.32 16.42
C ASP A 314 9.54 8.41 17.47
N GLU A 315 10.49 9.33 17.67
CA GLU A 315 10.31 10.53 18.51
C GLU A 315 9.23 11.48 17.95
N LEU A 316 9.25 11.74 16.64
CA LEU A 316 8.23 12.54 15.94
C LEU A 316 6.81 11.97 16.15
N VAL A 317 6.64 10.65 16.07
CA VAL A 317 5.35 9.98 16.33
C VAL A 317 4.85 10.29 17.75
N ARG A 318 5.73 10.20 18.76
CA ARG A 318 5.38 10.56 20.14
C ARG A 318 4.99 12.02 20.25
N ASP A 319 5.72 12.93 19.61
CA ASP A 319 5.52 14.37 19.78
C ASP A 319 4.19 14.84 19.16
N ILE A 320 3.84 14.33 17.97
CA ILE A 320 2.52 14.54 17.35
C ILE A 320 1.40 14.05 18.28
N ILE A 321 1.54 12.83 18.81
CA ILE A 321 0.50 12.22 19.65
C ILE A 321 0.35 12.95 20.98
N THR A 322 1.47 13.37 21.58
CA THR A 322 1.49 14.16 22.81
C THR A 322 0.80 15.50 22.58
N ARG A 323 1.07 16.18 21.47
CA ARG A 323 0.42 17.46 21.14
C ARG A 323 -1.09 17.32 20.94
N LEU A 324 -1.53 16.24 20.28
CA LEU A 324 -2.95 15.91 20.13
C LEU A 324 -3.62 15.59 21.48
N GLU A 325 -2.92 14.90 22.38
CA GLU A 325 -3.36 14.61 23.75
C GLU A 325 -3.52 15.90 24.55
N ASP A 326 -2.50 16.76 24.58
CA ASP A 326 -2.49 18.04 25.30
C ASP A 326 -3.59 19.00 24.82
N SER A 327 -3.97 18.90 23.54
CA SER A 327 -5.00 19.72 22.91
C SER A 327 -6.40 19.10 22.97
N ASN A 328 -6.57 17.95 23.64
CA ASN A 328 -7.81 17.16 23.69
C ASN A 328 -8.39 16.84 22.29
N GLN A 329 -7.54 16.71 21.27
CA GLN A 329 -7.97 16.37 19.90
C GLN A 329 -7.70 14.92 19.53
N LEU A 330 -6.89 14.20 20.30
CA LEU A 330 -6.52 12.81 20.02
C LEU A 330 -7.74 11.89 19.74
N ASP A 331 -8.78 11.98 20.56
CA ASP A 331 -9.96 11.11 20.44
C ASP A 331 -10.84 11.43 19.22
N ASN A 332 -10.57 12.54 18.51
CA ASN A 332 -11.22 12.92 17.25
C ASN A 332 -10.29 12.78 16.04
N THR A 333 -9.06 12.31 16.22
CA THR A 333 -8.05 12.26 15.17
C THR A 333 -7.75 10.81 14.79
N TYR A 334 -7.87 10.50 13.49
CA TYR A 334 -7.26 9.29 12.94
C TYR A 334 -5.78 9.56 12.69
N ILE A 335 -4.92 8.70 13.22
CA ILE A 335 -3.47 8.75 13.01
C ILE A 335 -3.09 7.49 12.25
N ILE A 336 -2.53 7.68 11.06
CA ILE A 336 -2.11 6.64 10.14
C ILE A 336 -0.59 6.68 10.01
N TYR A 337 0.05 5.52 10.01
CA TYR A 337 1.49 5.37 9.79
C TYR A 337 1.74 4.26 8.78
N THR A 338 2.51 4.56 7.74
CA THR A 338 2.92 3.59 6.72
C THR A 338 4.25 3.96 6.04
N SER A 339 4.66 3.19 5.04
CA SER A 339 5.84 3.42 4.20
C SER A 339 5.41 3.47 2.73
N ASP A 340 6.08 4.26 1.89
CA ASP A 340 5.79 4.29 0.44
C ASP A 340 6.19 3.01 -0.31
N ASN A 341 7.19 2.28 0.18
CA ASN A 341 7.55 0.93 -0.25
C ASN A 341 8.34 0.21 0.85
N GLY A 342 8.53 -1.10 0.65
CA GLY A 342 9.40 -1.91 1.48
C GLY A 342 10.87 -1.75 1.10
N TYR A 343 11.72 -2.62 1.63
CA TYR A 343 13.17 -2.56 1.40
C TYR A 343 13.84 -3.90 1.71
N HIS A 344 14.78 -4.30 0.86
CA HIS A 344 15.61 -5.49 1.06
C HIS A 344 17.09 -5.13 1.27
N ILE A 345 17.81 -5.97 2.00
CA ILE A 345 19.26 -5.88 2.23
C ILE A 345 19.84 -7.31 2.31
N GLY A 346 20.32 -7.85 1.19
CA GLY A 346 20.92 -9.19 1.14
C GLY A 346 19.93 -10.33 0.93
N GLN A 347 18.63 -10.09 1.10
CA GLN A 347 17.59 -11.05 0.71
C GLN A 347 17.69 -11.36 -0.78
N HIS A 348 17.60 -12.64 -1.15
CA HIS A 348 17.80 -13.11 -2.53
C HIS A 348 19.15 -12.72 -3.14
N ARG A 349 20.17 -12.44 -2.30
CA ARG A 349 21.49 -11.85 -2.67
C ARG A 349 21.42 -10.42 -3.19
N LEU A 350 20.27 -9.78 -3.13
CA LEU A 350 20.09 -8.41 -3.60
C LEU A 350 20.92 -7.43 -2.74
N PRO A 351 21.52 -6.40 -3.34
CA PRO A 351 22.11 -5.28 -2.61
C PRO A 351 21.02 -4.48 -1.87
N PRO A 352 21.35 -3.52 -0.99
CA PRO A 352 20.34 -2.62 -0.42
C PRO A 352 19.47 -1.99 -1.52
N GLY A 353 18.15 -2.01 -1.36
CA GLY A 353 17.26 -1.41 -2.35
C GLY A 353 15.82 -1.86 -2.28
N LYS A 354 15.14 -1.66 -3.41
CA LYS A 354 13.72 -1.91 -3.65
C LYS A 354 13.53 -2.33 -5.12
N THR A 355 12.32 -2.22 -5.67
CA THR A 355 11.95 -2.48 -7.08
C THR A 355 11.57 -3.92 -7.44
N CYS A 356 11.73 -4.89 -6.54
CA CYS A 356 11.37 -6.29 -6.78
C CYS A 356 9.96 -6.60 -6.27
N GLY A 357 9.40 -7.72 -6.71
CA GLY A 357 8.08 -8.19 -6.27
C GLY A 357 8.13 -9.13 -5.06
N PHE A 358 9.26 -9.19 -4.36
CA PHE A 358 9.41 -9.97 -3.12
C PHE A 358 8.71 -9.27 -1.94
N GLU A 359 8.27 -10.05 -0.93
CA GLU A 359 7.52 -9.54 0.22
C GLU A 359 8.24 -8.40 0.95
N GLU A 360 9.58 -8.41 0.97
CA GLU A 360 10.41 -7.36 1.56
C GLU A 360 10.17 -5.99 0.94
N ASP A 361 9.88 -5.94 -0.36
CA ASP A 361 9.71 -4.72 -1.16
C ASP A 361 8.24 -4.30 -1.24
N ILE A 362 7.32 -5.27 -1.27
CA ILE A 362 5.91 -5.01 -1.56
C ILE A 362 5.04 -4.91 -0.32
N ARG A 363 5.40 -5.58 0.80
CA ARG A 363 4.62 -5.56 2.04
C ARG A 363 5.21 -4.53 3.01
N VAL A 364 4.39 -3.57 3.41
CA VAL A 364 4.82 -2.42 4.23
C VAL A 364 4.08 -2.37 5.56
N PRO A 365 4.67 -1.74 6.60
CA PRO A 365 3.92 -1.47 7.82
C PRO A 365 2.69 -0.60 7.54
N PHE A 366 1.55 -0.93 8.12
CA PHE A 366 0.37 -0.06 8.13
C PHE A 366 -0.32 -0.10 9.49
N PHE A 367 -0.34 1.04 10.18
CA PHE A 367 -1.01 1.22 11.46
C PHE A 367 -2.04 2.33 11.37
N ILE A 368 -3.20 2.12 12.00
CA ILE A 368 -4.22 3.14 12.18
C ILE A 368 -4.73 3.16 13.61
N ARG A 369 -4.82 4.36 14.20
CA ARG A 369 -5.46 4.62 15.49
C ARG A 369 -6.48 5.73 15.31
N GLY A 370 -7.60 5.70 16.02
CA GLY A 370 -8.56 6.79 16.01
C GLY A 370 -9.94 6.40 16.51
N PRO A 371 -10.95 7.25 16.30
CA PRO A 371 -12.34 6.97 16.70
C PRO A 371 -12.83 5.60 16.20
N GLY A 372 -13.37 4.79 17.11
CA GLY A 372 -13.96 3.47 16.78
C GLY A 372 -12.97 2.38 16.35
N ILE A 373 -11.68 2.67 16.22
CA ILE A 373 -10.66 1.67 15.87
C ILE A 373 -10.36 0.79 17.09
N ALA A 374 -10.37 -0.53 16.89
CA ALA A 374 -10.02 -1.47 17.96
C ALA A 374 -8.55 -1.34 18.35
N LYS A 375 -8.26 -1.42 19.64
CA LYS A 375 -6.92 -1.20 20.21
C LYS A 375 -6.16 -2.52 20.31
N GLY A 376 -4.91 -2.55 19.83
CA GLY A 376 -4.03 -3.72 19.94
C GLY A 376 -4.46 -4.90 19.09
N VAL A 377 -5.23 -4.66 18.02
CA VAL A 377 -5.73 -5.70 17.13
C VAL A 377 -4.87 -5.77 15.89
N ALA A 378 -4.60 -6.97 15.40
CA ALA A 378 -4.03 -7.17 14.08
C ALA A 378 -5.12 -7.65 13.12
N GLN A 379 -5.21 -7.00 11.96
CA GLN A 379 -6.15 -7.29 10.88
C GLN A 379 -5.44 -8.08 9.79
N ASP A 380 -6.09 -9.14 9.31
CA ASP A 380 -5.56 -10.02 8.26
C ASP A 380 -6.14 -9.70 6.87
N ALA A 381 -6.97 -8.65 6.78
CA ALA A 381 -7.53 -8.19 5.52
C ALA A 381 -6.41 -7.79 4.54
N VAL A 382 -6.56 -8.21 3.28
CA VAL A 382 -5.68 -7.79 2.18
C VAL A 382 -6.06 -6.37 1.78
N THR A 383 -5.08 -5.48 1.85
CA THR A 383 -5.27 -4.05 1.59
C THR A 383 -4.05 -3.48 0.89
N THR A 384 -4.23 -2.34 0.23
CA THR A 384 -3.19 -1.75 -0.62
C THR A 384 -3.14 -0.23 -0.49
N HIS A 385 -2.09 0.39 -1.02
CA HIS A 385 -1.99 1.86 -1.07
C HIS A 385 -3.16 2.53 -1.78
N ILE A 386 -3.75 1.91 -2.80
CA ILE A 386 -4.90 2.50 -3.52
C ILE A 386 -6.19 2.48 -2.68
N ASP A 387 -6.23 1.71 -1.59
CA ASP A 387 -7.35 1.63 -0.65
C ASP A 387 -7.34 2.78 0.39
N ILE A 388 -6.22 3.50 0.52
CA ILE A 388 -6.06 4.54 1.55
C ILE A 388 -6.95 5.75 1.26
N ALA A 389 -6.93 6.28 0.04
CA ALA A 389 -7.77 7.41 -0.35
C ALA A 389 -9.28 7.14 -0.13
N PRO A 390 -9.88 6.04 -0.63
CA PRO A 390 -11.28 5.72 -0.35
C PRO A 390 -11.56 5.50 1.14
N THR A 391 -10.61 4.96 1.91
CA THR A 391 -10.74 4.83 3.37
C THR A 391 -10.89 6.19 4.04
N LEU A 392 -10.02 7.15 3.72
CA LEU A 392 -10.06 8.48 4.32
C LEU A 392 -11.33 9.24 3.93
N LEU A 393 -11.77 9.16 2.67
CA LEU A 393 -13.05 9.73 2.24
C LEU A 393 -14.22 9.15 3.04
N LYS A 394 -14.27 7.82 3.21
CA LYS A 394 -15.32 7.15 3.99
C LYS A 394 -15.31 7.60 5.46
N LEU A 395 -14.13 7.65 6.08
CA LEU A 395 -14.00 8.10 7.48
C LEU A 395 -14.38 9.57 7.67
N ALA A 396 -14.17 10.40 6.66
CA ALA A 396 -14.60 11.80 6.62
C ALA A 396 -16.11 11.96 6.33
N GLY A 397 -16.81 10.89 5.95
CA GLY A 397 -18.21 10.96 5.50
C GLY A 397 -18.39 11.59 4.13
N ILE A 398 -17.33 11.63 3.31
CA ILE A 398 -17.33 12.15 1.94
C ILE A 398 -17.73 11.01 0.99
N PRO A 399 -18.62 11.24 0.00
CA PRO A 399 -18.96 10.24 -1.00
C PRO A 399 -17.72 9.69 -1.72
N LEU A 400 -17.70 8.37 -1.93
CA LEU A 400 -16.67 7.75 -2.75
C LEU A 400 -16.83 8.15 -4.21
N ARG A 401 -15.71 8.12 -4.94
CA ARG A 401 -15.70 8.38 -6.37
C ARG A 401 -15.72 7.06 -7.13
N ASP A 402 -16.41 7.05 -8.27
CA ASP A 402 -16.59 5.85 -9.11
C ASP A 402 -15.32 5.47 -9.90
N ASP A 403 -14.32 6.35 -9.94
CA ASP A 403 -13.08 6.19 -10.70
C ASP A 403 -11.90 5.68 -9.84
N LEU A 404 -12.13 5.33 -8.58
CA LEU A 404 -11.10 4.74 -7.69
C LEU A 404 -10.90 3.27 -8.03
N ASP A 405 -9.64 2.84 -8.09
CA ASP A 405 -9.29 1.43 -8.33
C ASP A 405 -9.30 0.61 -7.03
N GLY A 406 -9.23 1.27 -5.88
CA GLY A 406 -9.27 0.68 -4.54
C GLY A 406 -10.62 0.84 -3.82
N THR A 407 -10.75 0.23 -2.66
CA THR A 407 -11.95 0.28 -1.80
C THR A 407 -11.62 0.69 -0.37
N PRO A 408 -12.58 1.19 0.42
CA PRO A 408 -12.35 1.46 1.82
C PRO A 408 -11.90 0.21 2.58
N MET A 409 -10.86 0.31 3.37
CA MET A 409 -10.33 -0.75 4.21
C MET A 409 -11.29 -1.06 5.38
N PRO A 410 -11.38 -2.31 5.84
CA PRO A 410 -12.19 -2.71 7.00
C PRO A 410 -11.52 -2.30 8.32
N VAL A 411 -11.45 -1.00 8.59
CA VAL A 411 -10.76 -0.43 9.77
C VAL A 411 -11.57 -0.53 11.07
N HIS A 412 -12.89 -0.72 10.97
CA HIS A 412 -13.77 -0.91 12.12
C HIS A 412 -14.17 -2.39 12.28
N PRO A 413 -14.31 -2.92 13.52
CA PRO A 413 -14.57 -4.35 13.76
C PRO A 413 -15.82 -4.92 13.09
N ASN A 414 -16.87 -4.11 12.93
CA ASN A 414 -18.15 -4.51 12.33
C ASN A 414 -18.34 -3.90 10.93
N GLY A 415 -17.24 -3.60 10.26
CA GLY A 415 -17.24 -3.08 8.91
C GLY A 415 -17.71 -4.13 7.90
N ASN A 416 -18.58 -3.72 6.97
CA ASN A 416 -19.08 -4.55 5.87
C ASN A 416 -18.32 -4.28 4.56
N GLU A 417 -17.07 -3.81 4.64
CA GLU A 417 -16.25 -3.53 3.46
C GLU A 417 -15.92 -4.80 2.68
N THR A 418 -15.79 -4.63 1.36
CA THR A 418 -15.37 -5.69 0.45
C THR A 418 -14.00 -6.21 0.88
N ARG A 419 -13.89 -7.52 1.09
CA ARG A 419 -12.58 -8.16 1.29
C ARG A 419 -12.02 -8.54 -0.06
N LEU A 420 -10.86 -8.00 -0.39
CA LEU A 420 -10.09 -8.40 -1.56
C LEU A 420 -9.25 -9.63 -1.23
N GLU A 421 -9.02 -10.48 -2.23
CA GLU A 421 -8.06 -11.59 -2.15
C GLU A 421 -6.81 -11.33 -3.00
N HIS A 422 -6.84 -10.33 -3.88
CA HIS A 422 -5.80 -10.05 -4.85
C HIS A 422 -5.18 -8.67 -4.63
N VAL A 423 -3.89 -8.58 -4.95
CA VAL A 423 -3.12 -7.35 -5.02
C VAL A 423 -2.40 -7.37 -6.37
N THR A 424 -2.50 -6.27 -7.11
CA THR A 424 -1.70 -6.06 -8.32
C THR A 424 -0.44 -5.32 -7.92
N VAL A 425 0.73 -5.88 -8.23
CA VAL A 425 2.00 -5.18 -8.10
C VAL A 425 2.65 -5.08 -9.48
N GLU A 426 3.11 -3.88 -9.82
CA GLU A 426 3.63 -3.57 -11.14
C GLU A 426 4.91 -2.75 -11.03
N TYR A 427 5.82 -2.98 -11.97
CA TYR A 427 7.07 -2.21 -12.06
C TYR A 427 7.50 -2.06 -13.52
N TRP A 428 8.17 -0.94 -13.83
CA TRP A 428 8.74 -0.68 -15.16
C TRP A 428 10.16 -0.15 -15.07
N GLY A 429 10.95 -0.44 -16.10
CA GLY A 429 12.24 0.17 -16.34
C GLY A 429 13.39 -0.52 -15.62
N GLN A 430 14.08 0.23 -14.77
CA GLN A 430 15.37 -0.16 -14.20
C GLN A 430 15.23 -0.46 -12.72
N ALA A 431 15.92 -1.48 -12.21
CA ALA A 431 16.14 -1.61 -10.77
C ALA A 431 17.15 -0.56 -10.33
N TYR A 432 16.90 0.07 -9.18
CA TYR A 432 17.83 1.02 -8.55
C TYR A 432 18.51 0.31 -7.38
N LEU A 433 19.84 0.26 -7.41
CA LEU A 433 20.66 -0.37 -6.38
C LEU A 433 21.23 0.71 -5.47
N GLU A 434 21.09 0.52 -4.17
CA GLU A 434 21.45 1.51 -3.17
C GLU A 434 22.64 1.09 -2.31
N GLY A 435 23.25 2.08 -1.66
CA GLY A 435 24.47 1.90 -0.90
C GLY A 435 25.73 1.90 -1.77
N GLU A 436 26.84 2.29 -1.16
CA GLU A 436 28.14 2.45 -1.83
C GLU A 436 28.68 1.14 -2.43
N LYS A 437 28.28 0.01 -1.85
CA LYS A 437 28.63 -1.34 -2.32
C LYS A 437 27.48 -2.04 -3.04
N GLY A 438 26.39 -1.33 -3.36
CA GLY A 438 25.22 -1.91 -3.99
C GLY A 438 25.35 -2.09 -5.51
N ALA A 439 26.28 -1.39 -6.15
CA ALA A 439 26.45 -1.42 -7.60
C ALA A 439 26.83 -2.81 -8.11
N ILE A 440 26.23 -3.22 -9.22
CA ILE A 440 26.57 -4.44 -9.96
C ILE A 440 27.28 -4.02 -11.24
N ASP A 441 28.44 -4.62 -11.53
CA ASP A 441 29.28 -4.26 -12.67
C ASP A 441 29.55 -2.74 -12.78
N ASP A 442 29.84 -2.10 -11.64
CA ASP A 442 30.05 -0.65 -11.47
C ASP A 442 28.83 0.23 -11.85
N SER A 443 27.64 -0.37 -11.98
CA SER A 443 26.38 0.33 -12.27
C SER A 443 25.44 0.34 -11.05
N PRO A 444 24.90 1.51 -10.64
CA PRO A 444 23.88 1.60 -9.60
C PRO A 444 22.47 1.30 -10.13
N VAL A 445 22.35 0.88 -11.39
CA VAL A 445 21.08 0.51 -12.03
C VAL A 445 21.19 -0.78 -12.82
N VAL A 446 20.14 -1.59 -12.81
CA VAL A 446 20.01 -2.80 -13.65
C VAL A 446 18.83 -2.62 -14.61
N PRO A 447 19.03 -2.71 -15.94
CA PRO A 447 17.94 -2.55 -16.91
C PRO A 447 16.99 -3.76 -16.92
N ASN A 448 15.86 -3.62 -17.62
CA ASN A 448 14.91 -4.69 -17.90
C ASN A 448 14.26 -5.32 -16.64
N ASN A 449 13.96 -4.50 -15.64
CA ASN A 449 13.31 -4.90 -14.39
C ASN A 449 11.77 -4.80 -14.45
N THR A 450 11.17 -4.69 -15.64
CA THR A 450 9.72 -4.55 -15.80
C THR A 450 9.00 -5.87 -15.55
N TYR A 451 7.96 -5.86 -14.70
CA TYR A 451 7.09 -7.01 -14.45
C TYR A 451 5.65 -6.59 -14.12
N LYS A 452 4.73 -7.54 -14.29
CA LYS A 452 3.36 -7.49 -13.80
C LYS A 452 3.14 -8.69 -12.91
N SER A 453 2.53 -8.50 -11.75
CA SER A 453 2.26 -9.61 -10.83
C SER A 453 0.91 -9.52 -10.15
N VAL A 454 0.47 -10.68 -9.69
CA VAL A 454 -0.65 -10.84 -8.77
C VAL A 454 -0.14 -11.49 -7.49
N ARG A 455 -0.41 -10.84 -6.37
CA ARG A 455 -0.24 -11.38 -5.03
C ARG A 455 -1.62 -11.77 -4.52
N LEU A 456 -1.84 -13.05 -4.25
CA LEU A 456 -3.15 -13.63 -3.92
C LEU A 456 -3.13 -14.21 -2.50
N ILE A 457 -4.05 -13.77 -1.64
CA ILE A 457 -4.23 -14.27 -0.28
C ILE A 457 -5.73 -14.48 -0.04
N GLY A 458 -6.17 -15.73 0.01
CA GLY A 458 -7.59 -16.06 0.17
C GLY A 458 -7.86 -17.56 0.11
N ASP A 459 -8.86 -18.05 0.84
CA ASP A 459 -9.34 -19.44 0.79
C ASP A 459 -8.25 -20.53 0.93
N GLY A 460 -7.23 -20.26 1.75
CA GLY A 460 -6.09 -21.17 1.98
C GLY A 460 -4.96 -21.07 0.96
N PHE A 461 -5.04 -20.14 0.01
CA PHE A 461 -3.98 -19.79 -0.91
C PHE A 461 -3.21 -18.57 -0.40
N ASP A 462 -1.90 -18.60 -0.61
CA ASP A 462 -0.98 -17.52 -0.33
C ASP A 462 0.07 -17.52 -1.45
N LEU A 463 -0.25 -16.91 -2.60
CA LEU A 463 0.50 -17.05 -3.85
C LEU A 463 1.08 -15.72 -4.31
N TYR A 464 2.23 -15.77 -4.96
CA TYR A 464 2.76 -14.70 -5.79
C TYR A 464 3.03 -15.24 -7.19
N TYR A 465 2.51 -14.56 -8.22
CA TYR A 465 2.73 -14.90 -9.62
C TYR A 465 3.11 -13.67 -10.42
N SER A 466 4.19 -13.73 -11.18
CA SER A 466 4.68 -12.61 -12.00
C SER A 466 5.03 -13.04 -13.42
N VAL A 467 4.93 -12.08 -14.34
CA VAL A 467 5.47 -12.16 -15.71
C VAL A 467 6.38 -10.97 -15.93
N TRP A 468 7.64 -11.26 -16.26
CA TRP A 468 8.67 -10.26 -16.53
C TRP A 468 8.70 -9.88 -18.02
N CYS A 469 9.30 -8.74 -18.34
CA CYS A 469 9.35 -8.24 -19.72
C CYS A 469 10.22 -9.08 -20.67
N ASN A 470 11.07 -9.96 -20.12
CA ASN A 470 11.78 -10.99 -20.86
C ASN A 470 10.97 -12.30 -21.02
N ASN A 471 9.71 -12.31 -20.56
CA ASN A 471 8.78 -13.45 -20.50
C ASN A 471 9.19 -14.58 -19.53
N GLU A 472 10.14 -14.35 -18.64
CA GLU A 472 10.32 -15.22 -17.48
C GLU A 472 9.18 -15.03 -16.48
N HIS A 473 8.95 -16.06 -15.67
CA HIS A 473 7.80 -16.15 -14.79
C HIS A 473 8.27 -16.56 -13.40
N GLU A 474 7.58 -16.04 -12.39
CA GLU A 474 7.71 -16.50 -11.02
C GLU A 474 6.38 -17.05 -10.54
N LEU A 475 6.43 -18.14 -9.79
CA LEU A 475 5.31 -18.63 -9.01
C LEU A 475 5.81 -19.16 -7.67
N TYR A 476 5.35 -18.54 -6.58
CA TYR A 476 5.66 -18.96 -5.22
C TYR A 476 4.37 -19.29 -4.46
N ASP A 477 4.41 -20.37 -3.68
CA ASP A 477 3.39 -20.70 -2.68
C ASP A 477 3.93 -20.38 -1.28
N LEU A 478 3.58 -19.21 -0.76
CA LEU A 478 4.08 -18.69 0.51
C LEU A 478 3.53 -19.45 1.72
N THR A 479 2.54 -20.33 1.54
CA THR A 479 2.12 -21.26 2.61
C THR A 479 3.21 -22.28 2.95
N THR A 480 4.09 -22.60 2.00
CA THR A 480 5.19 -23.57 2.15
C THR A 480 6.57 -22.96 1.91
N ASP A 481 6.63 -21.85 1.17
CA ASP A 481 7.84 -21.09 0.82
C ASP A 481 7.66 -19.60 1.18
N ARG A 482 7.56 -19.31 2.48
CA ARG A 482 7.39 -17.94 3.00
C ARG A 482 8.44 -16.95 2.47
N TYR A 483 9.61 -17.45 2.05
CA TYR A 483 10.76 -16.66 1.66
C TYR A 483 11.01 -16.64 0.16
N GLN A 484 10.07 -17.10 -0.67
CA GLN A 484 10.13 -17.01 -2.13
C GLN A 484 11.44 -17.54 -2.74
N LEU A 485 11.95 -18.65 -2.22
CA LEU A 485 13.19 -19.28 -2.69
C LEU A 485 12.95 -20.27 -3.83
N ASN A 486 11.80 -20.94 -3.85
CA ASN A 486 11.50 -22.04 -4.74
C ASN A 486 10.50 -21.60 -5.81
N ASN A 487 11.01 -21.12 -6.95
CA ASN A 487 10.17 -20.73 -8.08
C ASN A 487 9.56 -21.97 -8.75
N LEU A 488 8.28 -22.22 -8.52
CA LEU A 488 7.54 -23.38 -9.02
C LEU A 488 7.33 -23.36 -10.55
N TYR A 489 7.58 -22.23 -11.22
CA TYR A 489 7.50 -22.15 -12.68
C TYR A 489 8.74 -22.73 -13.37
N HIS A 490 9.86 -22.90 -12.65
CA HIS A 490 11.13 -23.37 -13.21
C HIS A 490 11.21 -24.91 -13.34
N ASP A 491 10.25 -25.66 -12.78
CA ASP A 491 10.25 -27.11 -12.83
C ASP A 491 9.75 -27.64 -14.19
N ILE A 492 10.56 -28.51 -14.80
CA ILE A 492 10.36 -29.06 -16.16
C ILE A 492 9.11 -29.97 -16.22
N ASP A 493 8.65 -30.48 -15.09
CA ASP A 493 7.47 -31.34 -15.02
C ASP A 493 6.39 -30.82 -14.06
N PHE A 494 5.53 -29.94 -14.58
CA PHE A 494 4.34 -29.46 -13.87
C PHE A 494 3.33 -30.56 -13.51
N SER A 495 3.47 -31.78 -14.05
CA SER A 495 2.47 -32.84 -13.87
C SER A 495 2.49 -33.47 -12.49
N GLU A 496 3.59 -33.34 -11.74
CA GLU A 496 3.72 -33.90 -10.38
C GLU A 496 3.48 -32.89 -9.26
N LEU A 497 3.42 -31.59 -9.58
CA LEU A 497 3.24 -30.52 -8.59
C LEU A 497 1.78 -30.12 -8.41
N SER A 498 1.39 -29.91 -7.15
CA SER A 498 0.06 -29.41 -6.81
C SER A 498 0.11 -28.48 -5.61
N ILE A 499 -0.76 -27.47 -5.61
CA ILE A 499 -1.00 -26.60 -4.44
C ILE A 499 -2.45 -26.82 -4.03
N GLN A 500 -2.67 -27.09 -2.74
CA GLN A 500 -4.02 -27.39 -2.19
C GLN A 500 -4.75 -28.53 -2.95
N GLY A 501 -4.00 -29.47 -3.52
CA GLY A 501 -4.53 -30.61 -4.30
C GLY A 501 -4.93 -30.29 -5.74
N PHE A 502 -4.65 -29.07 -6.24
CA PHE A 502 -4.85 -28.71 -7.64
C PHE A 502 -3.51 -28.72 -8.39
N GLY A 503 -3.47 -29.39 -9.55
CA GLY A 503 -2.27 -29.43 -10.39
C GLY A 503 -1.82 -28.04 -10.83
N LEU A 504 -0.49 -27.84 -10.94
CA LEU A 504 0.10 -26.51 -11.12
C LEU A 504 -0.35 -25.82 -12.42
N SER A 505 -0.50 -26.57 -13.53
CA SER A 505 -1.00 -26.03 -14.80
C SER A 505 -2.40 -25.43 -14.67
N LYS A 506 -3.25 -26.02 -13.83
CA LYS A 506 -4.58 -25.51 -13.54
C LYS A 506 -4.48 -24.15 -12.86
N ILE A 507 -3.63 -24.04 -11.84
CA ILE A 507 -3.38 -22.82 -11.05
C ILE A 507 -2.81 -21.70 -11.92
N ILE A 508 -1.74 -21.99 -12.66
CA ILE A 508 -1.07 -21.02 -13.55
C ILE A 508 -2.07 -20.42 -14.53
N ASN A 509 -2.91 -21.24 -15.17
CA ASN A 509 -3.92 -20.75 -16.12
C ASN A 509 -4.90 -19.74 -15.49
N ARG A 510 -5.25 -19.87 -14.21
CA ARG A 510 -6.14 -18.92 -13.52
C ARG A 510 -5.40 -17.66 -13.09
N LEU A 511 -4.19 -17.82 -12.54
CA LEU A 511 -3.36 -16.68 -12.12
C LEU A 511 -3.01 -15.79 -13.31
N ASP A 512 -2.63 -16.38 -14.44
CA ASP A 512 -2.35 -15.68 -15.68
C ASP A 512 -3.60 -14.96 -16.23
N SER A 513 -4.77 -15.61 -16.19
CA SER A 513 -6.03 -14.98 -16.63
C SER A 513 -6.47 -13.84 -15.71
N LEU A 514 -6.27 -14.00 -14.39
CA LEU A 514 -6.50 -12.94 -13.41
C LEU A 514 -5.54 -11.78 -13.65
N LEU A 515 -4.25 -12.07 -13.85
CA LEU A 515 -3.23 -11.07 -14.15
C LEU A 515 -3.53 -10.33 -15.46
N LEU A 516 -4.05 -11.01 -16.49
CA LEU A 516 -4.48 -10.40 -17.75
C LEU A 516 -5.56 -9.34 -17.55
N VAL A 517 -6.51 -9.56 -16.63
CA VAL A 517 -7.49 -8.55 -16.22
C VAL A 517 -6.80 -7.43 -15.45
N LEU A 518 -6.04 -7.78 -14.42
CA LEU A 518 -5.48 -6.84 -13.45
C LEU A 518 -4.47 -5.86 -14.04
N LYS A 519 -3.62 -6.29 -14.98
CA LYS A 519 -2.60 -5.44 -15.63
C LYS A 519 -3.16 -4.26 -16.43
N SER A 520 -4.48 -4.20 -16.61
CA SER A 520 -5.15 -3.12 -17.34
C SER A 520 -6.52 -2.74 -16.78
N CYS A 521 -6.80 -3.14 -15.54
CA CYS A 521 -8.08 -2.90 -14.88
C CYS A 521 -8.33 -1.40 -14.64
N LYS A 522 -9.58 -0.98 -14.51
CA LYS A 522 -9.97 0.37 -14.09
C LYS A 522 -11.21 0.33 -13.22
N GLY A 523 -11.24 1.12 -12.16
CA GLY A 523 -12.39 1.25 -11.27
C GLY A 523 -12.89 -0.10 -10.76
N ASP A 524 -14.18 -0.37 -10.95
CA ASP A 524 -14.84 -1.63 -10.55
C ASP A 524 -14.11 -2.89 -11.07
N THR A 525 -13.46 -2.84 -12.23
CA THR A 525 -12.70 -4.00 -12.74
C THR A 525 -11.49 -4.32 -11.87
N CYS A 526 -10.84 -3.34 -11.26
CA CYS A 526 -9.73 -3.59 -10.32
C CYS A 526 -10.24 -4.20 -9.00
N ILE A 527 -11.44 -3.80 -8.58
CA ILE A 527 -12.07 -4.24 -7.34
C ILE A 527 -12.67 -5.66 -7.50
N HIS A 528 -13.27 -5.94 -8.66
CA HIS A 528 -14.00 -7.16 -8.96
C HIS A 528 -13.52 -7.80 -10.28
N PRO A 529 -12.24 -8.20 -10.38
CA PRO A 529 -11.65 -8.67 -11.64
C PRO A 529 -12.34 -9.93 -12.18
N TRP A 530 -12.86 -10.79 -11.31
CA TRP A 530 -13.57 -12.00 -11.71
C TRP A 530 -14.83 -11.73 -12.53
N LYS A 531 -15.52 -10.60 -12.31
CA LYS A 531 -16.70 -10.21 -13.11
C LYS A 531 -16.33 -9.96 -14.59
N SER A 532 -15.08 -9.60 -14.87
CA SER A 532 -14.60 -9.40 -16.25
C SER A 532 -14.42 -10.73 -16.99
N LEU A 533 -14.15 -11.81 -16.24
CA LEU A 533 -14.02 -13.16 -16.79
C LEU A 533 -15.36 -13.91 -16.76
N HIS A 534 -16.19 -13.66 -15.74
CA HIS A 534 -17.46 -14.32 -15.46
C HIS A 534 -18.55 -13.29 -15.19
N ALA A 535 -19.10 -12.71 -16.25
CA ALA A 535 -20.14 -11.68 -16.17
C ALA A 535 -21.46 -12.18 -15.55
N ASP A 536 -21.64 -13.51 -15.45
CA ASP A 536 -22.77 -14.16 -14.79
C ASP A 536 -22.64 -14.18 -13.25
N GLY A 537 -21.48 -13.80 -12.71
CA GLY A 537 -21.20 -13.79 -11.27
C GLY A 537 -20.95 -15.19 -10.68
N ALA A 538 -20.77 -16.22 -11.51
CA ALA A 538 -20.56 -17.59 -11.03
C ALA A 538 -19.19 -17.82 -10.37
N VAL A 539 -18.23 -16.93 -10.64
CA VAL A 539 -16.90 -16.92 -10.02
C VAL A 539 -16.69 -15.59 -9.33
N SER A 540 -16.45 -15.65 -8.03
CA SER A 540 -16.21 -14.47 -7.18
C SER A 540 -14.87 -14.53 -6.45
N SER A 541 -14.23 -15.70 -6.39
CA SER A 541 -12.89 -15.88 -5.85
C SER A 541 -12.02 -16.79 -6.72
N PHE A 542 -10.72 -16.85 -6.40
CA PHE A 542 -9.78 -17.78 -7.00
C PHE A 542 -10.21 -19.24 -6.75
N ARG A 543 -10.80 -19.52 -5.60
CA ARG A 543 -11.33 -20.85 -5.28
C ARG A 543 -12.45 -21.26 -6.22
N ASP A 544 -13.39 -20.35 -6.51
CA ASP A 544 -14.47 -20.60 -7.47
C ASP A 544 -13.90 -20.87 -8.89
N ALA A 545 -12.87 -20.11 -9.29
CA ALA A 545 -12.21 -20.23 -10.59
C ALA A 545 -11.54 -21.61 -10.83
N LEU A 546 -11.28 -22.37 -9.76
CA LEU A 546 -10.71 -23.72 -9.81
C LEU A 546 -11.76 -24.80 -10.12
N HIS A 547 -13.05 -24.47 -10.25
CA HIS A 547 -14.05 -25.46 -10.65
C HIS A 547 -13.74 -26.06 -12.04
N LEU A 548 -13.91 -27.37 -12.20
CA LEU A 548 -13.50 -28.12 -13.39
C LEU A 548 -14.20 -27.69 -14.68
N ILE A 549 -15.43 -27.15 -14.59
CA ILE A 549 -16.19 -26.66 -15.75
C ILE A 549 -15.52 -25.48 -16.45
N TYR A 550 -14.58 -24.81 -15.79
CA TYR A 550 -13.85 -23.67 -16.33
C TYR A 550 -12.46 -24.04 -16.87
N ASP A 551 -12.06 -25.32 -16.83
CA ASP A 551 -10.71 -25.76 -17.22
C ASP A 551 -10.37 -25.36 -18.67
N GLU A 552 -11.22 -25.69 -19.64
CA GLU A 552 -11.01 -25.33 -21.04
C GLU A 552 -11.02 -23.81 -21.26
N PHE A 553 -11.88 -23.09 -20.52
CA PHE A 553 -11.98 -21.64 -20.61
C PHE A 553 -10.66 -20.96 -20.23
N TYR A 554 -10.12 -21.26 -19.04
CA TYR A 554 -8.87 -20.67 -18.58
C TYR A 554 -7.66 -21.15 -19.40
N GLN A 555 -7.69 -22.36 -19.95
CA GLN A 555 -6.66 -22.83 -20.87
C GLN A 555 -6.66 -22.06 -22.20
N SER A 556 -7.84 -21.63 -22.67
CA SER A 556 -8.00 -20.88 -23.92
C SER A 556 -7.65 -19.40 -23.85
N GLN A 557 -7.42 -18.86 -22.64
CA GLN A 557 -7.11 -17.45 -22.44
C GLN A 557 -5.78 -17.06 -23.09
N HIS A 558 -5.72 -15.81 -23.55
CA HIS A 558 -4.46 -15.20 -23.96
C HIS A 558 -3.50 -15.17 -22.76
N LYS A 559 -2.22 -15.43 -23.02
CA LYS A 559 -1.19 -15.42 -21.97
C LYS A 559 -0.60 -14.04 -21.83
N VAL A 560 -0.35 -13.60 -20.60
CA VAL A 560 0.38 -12.36 -20.35
C VAL A 560 1.80 -12.54 -20.88
N SER A 561 2.25 -11.59 -21.69
CA SER A 561 3.56 -11.62 -22.32
C SER A 561 3.99 -10.21 -22.71
N PHE A 562 5.27 -10.02 -22.92
CA PHE A 562 5.85 -8.78 -23.42
C PHE A 562 6.58 -9.01 -24.73
N SER A 563 6.49 -8.03 -25.63
CA SER A 563 7.29 -8.02 -26.86
C SER A 563 8.68 -7.44 -26.65
N ARG A 564 8.84 -6.57 -25.64
CA ARG A 564 10.10 -5.91 -25.26
C ARG A 564 10.01 -5.30 -23.87
N CYS A 565 11.17 -5.04 -23.26
CA CYS A 565 11.31 -4.28 -22.04
C CYS A 565 11.38 -2.78 -22.33
N GLU A 566 10.61 -1.98 -21.59
CA GLU A 566 10.53 -0.52 -21.76
C GLU A 566 10.79 0.18 -20.43
N LEU A 567 11.27 1.44 -20.51
CA LEU A 567 11.60 2.27 -19.35
C LEU A 567 10.37 2.82 -18.60
N GLY A 568 9.19 2.69 -19.18
CA GLY A 568 7.92 3.08 -18.58
C GLY A 568 6.77 2.32 -19.23
N GLN A 569 5.53 2.70 -18.93
CA GLN A 569 4.37 2.05 -19.52
C GLN A 569 4.20 2.42 -21.01
N ILE A 570 4.51 1.46 -21.88
CA ILE A 570 4.28 1.56 -23.32
C ILE A 570 3.37 0.40 -23.75
N LEU A 571 2.13 0.73 -24.10
CA LEU A 571 1.05 -0.26 -24.22
C LEU A 571 1.27 -1.32 -25.32
N ASP A 572 1.98 -1.00 -26.39
CA ASP A 572 2.28 -1.96 -27.47
C ASP A 572 3.40 -2.94 -27.09
N ALA A 573 4.17 -2.64 -26.04
CA ALA A 573 5.18 -3.55 -25.50
C ALA A 573 4.56 -4.66 -24.63
N GLU A 574 3.40 -4.42 -24.02
CA GLU A 574 2.80 -5.30 -23.00
C GLU A 574 1.91 -6.42 -23.56
N GLY A 575 1.95 -6.74 -24.86
CA GLY A 575 1.25 -7.91 -25.41
C GLY A 575 -0.28 -7.90 -25.21
N PRO A 576 -0.93 -9.06 -24.99
CA PRO A 576 -2.38 -9.14 -24.80
C PRO A 576 -2.89 -8.36 -23.59
N ARG A 577 -4.10 -7.79 -23.73
CA ARG A 577 -4.75 -6.96 -22.71
C ARG A 577 -6.21 -7.30 -22.46
N GLU A 578 -6.89 -7.83 -23.47
CA GLU A 578 -8.31 -8.16 -23.36
C GLU A 578 -8.47 -9.65 -23.04
N PRO A 579 -9.13 -10.01 -21.93
CA PRO A 579 -9.46 -11.39 -21.62
C PRO A 579 -10.62 -11.89 -22.48
N LEU A 580 -10.71 -13.21 -22.67
CA LEU A 580 -11.96 -13.83 -23.11
C LEU A 580 -12.96 -13.83 -21.95
N VAL A 581 -14.25 -13.67 -22.26
CA VAL A 581 -15.34 -13.74 -21.28
C VAL A 581 -15.97 -15.14 -21.34
N TYR A 582 -16.24 -15.75 -20.19
CA TYR A 582 -16.90 -17.04 -20.11
C TYR A 582 -18.34 -16.96 -20.62
N ARG A 583 -18.73 -17.92 -21.46
CA ARG A 583 -20.05 -17.95 -22.12
C ARG A 583 -20.75 -19.30 -21.96
N HIS A 584 -20.69 -19.92 -20.78
CA HIS A 584 -21.27 -21.24 -20.52
C HIS A 584 -20.83 -22.33 -21.52
N GLY A 585 -19.59 -22.25 -22.04
CA GLY A 585 -19.08 -23.15 -23.08
C GLY A 585 -19.65 -22.94 -24.49
N LEU A 586 -20.44 -21.89 -24.73
CA LEU A 586 -20.97 -21.56 -26.05
C LEU A 586 -19.90 -20.88 -26.92
N SER A 587 -19.71 -21.39 -28.14
CA SER A 587 -18.79 -20.78 -29.11
C SER A 587 -19.27 -19.40 -29.57
N TRP A 588 -18.36 -18.55 -30.03
CA TRP A 588 -18.68 -17.23 -30.60
C TRP A 588 -19.73 -17.31 -31.73
N ALA A 589 -19.65 -18.37 -32.56
CA ALA A 589 -20.55 -18.62 -33.68
C ALA A 589 -22.00 -18.97 -33.26
N MET A 590 -22.27 -19.24 -31.98
CA MET A 590 -23.64 -19.49 -31.50
C MET A 590 -24.38 -18.20 -31.12
N TRP A 591 -23.71 -17.04 -31.14
CA TRP A 591 -24.25 -15.75 -30.74
C TRP A 591 -24.29 -14.69 -31.86
N THR A 592 -23.59 -14.93 -32.97
CA THR A 592 -23.70 -14.17 -34.23
C THR A 592 -24.38 -15.01 -35.29
#